data_AF-A0A947CJT9-F1
#
_entry.id   AF-A0A947CJT9-F1
#
_cell.length_a   1.000
_cell.length_b   1.000
_cell.length_c   1.000
_cell.angle_alpha   90.00
_cell.angle_beta   90.00
_cell.angle_gamma   90.00
#
_symmetry.space_group_name_H-M   'P 1'
#
loop_
_entity.id
_entity.type
_entity.pdbx_description
1 polymer ?
#
loop_
_entity_poly.entity_id
_entity_poly.type
_entity_poly.pdbx_seq_one_letter_code
_entity_poly.pdbx_strand_id
1 'polypeptide(L)'
;MKPLLHLAATIAASAAALLGRPASGQSLPSGADTDCADVTVDGHTMTITQLTPGCIIDWAAFGIGGGYAVEFIQGDAWRVLNRVSGADASEIAGVLNASGTVYLVNPAGVVFTGSAVVNVGGLYAAAASLTDDDFAAGIDRFTNPTDKVVNQGSITASAVHLI
;
A
#
# COMPACT_ATOMS: atom_id res chain seq x y z
N MET A 1 52.73 5.86 41.79
CA MET A 1 52.41 4.54 41.21
C MET A 1 51.00 4.18 41.64
N LYS A 2 50.10 3.90 40.70
CA LYS A 2 48.66 3.69 40.90
C LYS A 2 48.32 2.28 40.43
N PRO A 3 47.61 1.45 41.21
CA PRO A 3 46.82 0.39 40.65
C PRO A 3 45.32 0.72 40.78
N LEU A 4 44.62 0.51 39.67
CA LEU A 4 43.18 0.44 39.54
C LEU A 4 42.64 -0.76 40.34
N LEU A 5 41.40 -0.69 40.84
CA LEU A 5 40.59 -1.91 41.00
C LEU A 5 39.06 -1.65 40.98
N HIS A 6 38.50 -2.06 39.85
CA HIS A 6 37.23 -2.76 39.59
C HIS A 6 35.86 -2.19 40.00
N LEU A 7 35.16 -1.80 38.93
CA LEU A 7 33.72 -1.74 38.70
C LEU A 7 32.97 -2.98 39.22
N ALA A 8 31.85 -2.77 39.92
CA ALA A 8 30.83 -3.81 40.15
C ALA A 8 29.48 -3.26 39.70
N ALA A 9 29.06 -3.66 38.51
CA ALA A 9 27.72 -3.42 37.98
C ALA A 9 26.77 -4.49 38.55
N THR A 10 25.73 -4.07 39.26
CA THR A 10 24.63 -4.95 39.65
C THR A 10 23.66 -5.10 38.48
N ILE A 11 23.59 -6.32 37.94
CA ILE A 11 22.58 -6.78 37.00
C ILE A 11 21.30 -7.05 37.79
N ALA A 12 20.18 -6.42 37.43
CA ALA A 12 18.87 -6.75 37.97
C ALA A 12 17.86 -6.99 36.83
N ALA A 13 17.56 -8.27 36.67
CA ALA A 13 16.36 -8.94 36.14
C ALA A 13 15.50 -8.25 35.07
N SER A 14 15.49 -8.88 33.89
CA SER A 14 14.50 -8.73 32.84
C SER A 14 13.09 -9.10 33.32
N ALA A 15 12.15 -8.17 33.21
CA ALA A 15 10.73 -8.48 33.04
C ALA A 15 10.40 -8.29 31.56
N ALA A 16 10.36 -9.40 30.81
CA ALA A 16 9.78 -9.39 29.48
C ALA A 16 8.27 -9.22 29.63
N ALA A 17 7.80 -7.98 29.61
CA ALA A 17 6.41 -7.72 29.29
C ALA A 17 6.21 -8.21 27.85
N LEU A 18 5.43 -9.29 27.67
CA LEU A 18 4.75 -9.51 26.41
C LEU A 18 3.85 -8.29 26.20
N LEU A 19 4.37 -7.27 25.54
CA LEU A 19 3.54 -6.29 24.89
C LEU A 19 2.74 -7.08 23.87
N GLY A 20 1.46 -7.33 24.19
CA GLY A 20 0.50 -7.73 23.19
C GLY A 20 0.64 -6.75 22.04
N ARG A 21 1.11 -7.23 20.89
CA ARG A 21 1.10 -6.45 19.66
C ARG A 21 -0.37 -6.05 19.48
N PRO A 22 -0.73 -4.75 19.39
CA PRO A 22 -2.05 -4.44 18.89
C PRO A 22 -2.16 -5.19 17.56
N ALA A 23 -3.19 -6.02 17.40
CA ALA A 23 -3.66 -6.35 16.07
C ALA A 23 -4.03 -4.99 15.48
N SER A 24 -3.12 -4.40 14.72
CA SER A 24 -3.35 -3.12 14.08
C SER A 24 -4.60 -3.28 13.25
N GLY A 25 -5.69 -2.61 13.64
CA GLY A 25 -6.74 -2.30 12.70
C GLY A 25 -6.09 -1.43 11.64
N GLN A 26 -5.63 -2.05 10.55
CA GLN A 26 -4.96 -1.32 9.48
C GLN A 26 -6.00 -0.35 8.90
N SER A 27 -5.79 0.92 9.17
CA SER A 27 -6.54 2.03 8.60
C SER A 27 -5.97 2.33 7.21
N LEU A 28 -6.22 3.55 6.70
CA LEU A 28 -5.80 4.05 5.39
C LEU A 28 -4.31 3.77 5.06
N PRO A 29 -3.92 3.83 3.78
CA PRO A 29 -2.52 3.72 3.36
C PRO A 29 -1.59 4.68 4.13
N SER A 30 -0.31 4.33 4.25
CA SER A 30 0.65 5.09 5.06
C SER A 30 2.05 5.13 4.45
N GLY A 31 2.78 6.21 4.77
CA GLY A 31 4.13 6.44 4.28
C GLY A 31 4.18 6.67 2.78
N ALA A 32 3.30 7.54 2.26
CA ALA A 32 3.36 7.98 0.88
C ALA A 32 4.66 8.74 0.60
N ASP A 33 5.32 8.40 -0.48
CA ASP A 33 6.43 9.16 -1.09
C ASP A 33 6.09 9.39 -2.58
N THR A 34 5.91 10.66 -2.94
CA THR A 34 5.50 11.08 -4.28
C THR A 34 5.75 12.58 -4.47
N ASP A 35 5.97 12.99 -5.72
CA ASP A 35 6.07 14.38 -6.17
C ASP A 35 4.96 14.76 -7.17
N CYS A 36 4.05 13.83 -7.49
CA CYS A 36 3.05 13.96 -8.54
C CYS A 36 1.61 13.88 -8.05
N ALA A 37 1.40 13.83 -6.72
CA ALA A 37 0.08 13.84 -6.11
C ALA A 37 0.08 14.54 -4.75
N ASP A 38 -1.02 15.22 -4.44
CA ASP A 38 -1.33 15.71 -3.09
C ASP A 38 -2.14 14.65 -2.34
N VAL A 39 -1.69 14.28 -1.13
CA VAL A 39 -2.37 13.29 -0.28
C VAL A 39 -2.96 13.98 0.93
N THR A 40 -4.28 13.90 1.09
CA THR A 40 -5.02 14.45 2.24
C THR A 40 -5.85 13.36 2.91
N VAL A 41 -6.09 13.53 4.21
CA VAL A 41 -6.91 12.62 5.01
C VAL A 41 -7.93 13.42 5.79
N ASP A 42 -9.20 13.06 5.64
CA ASP A 42 -10.31 13.59 6.43
C ASP A 42 -11.10 12.42 7.05
N GLY A 43 -10.93 12.23 8.36
CA GLY A 43 -11.54 11.12 9.09
C GLY A 43 -11.17 9.76 8.53
N HIS A 44 -12.14 9.10 7.89
CA HIS A 44 -12.01 7.73 7.34
C HIS A 44 -11.73 7.73 5.83
N THR A 45 -11.54 8.89 5.22
CA THR A 45 -11.31 9.02 3.78
C THR A 45 -9.92 9.61 3.54
N MET A 46 -9.13 8.94 2.70
CA MET A 46 -7.94 9.49 2.07
C MET A 46 -8.29 9.95 0.67
N THR A 47 -7.96 11.19 0.34
CA THR A 47 -8.10 11.72 -1.01
C THR A 47 -6.70 11.96 -1.60
N ILE A 48 -6.47 11.40 -2.78
CA ILE A 48 -5.22 11.51 -3.52
C ILE A 48 -5.53 12.30 -4.79
N THR A 49 -5.09 13.55 -4.84
CA THR A 49 -5.28 14.42 -6.00
C THR A 49 -4.05 14.32 -6.89
N GLN A 50 -4.19 13.63 -8.01
CA GLN A 50 -3.10 13.44 -8.97
C GLN A 50 -2.89 14.72 -9.78
N LEU A 51 -1.63 15.08 -10.00
CA LEU A 51 -1.23 16.33 -10.66
C LEU A 51 -0.74 16.12 -12.11
N THR A 52 -0.40 14.88 -12.49
CA THR A 52 0.16 14.52 -13.81
C THR A 52 -0.55 13.29 -14.40
N PRO A 53 -0.57 13.09 -15.74
CA PRO A 53 -1.23 11.93 -16.36
C PRO A 53 -0.70 10.55 -15.96
N GLY A 54 0.56 10.48 -15.56
CA GLY A 54 1.21 9.30 -14.99
C GLY A 54 1.86 9.67 -13.68
N CYS A 55 1.51 8.98 -12.61
CA CYS A 55 2.03 9.25 -11.28
C CYS A 55 2.44 7.95 -10.59
N ILE A 56 3.59 7.98 -9.91
CA ILE A 56 4.06 6.89 -9.07
C ILE A 56 4.01 7.37 -7.62
N ILE A 57 3.43 6.54 -6.77
CA ILE A 57 3.35 6.74 -5.33
C ILE A 57 3.92 5.50 -4.68
N ASP A 58 5.07 5.68 -4.04
CA ASP A 58 5.67 4.66 -3.21
C ASP A 58 5.04 4.69 -1.81
N TRP A 59 4.70 3.52 -1.29
CA TRP A 59 4.02 3.36 -0.01
C TRP A 59 4.82 2.43 0.90
N ALA A 60 4.92 2.82 2.17
CA ALA A 60 5.38 1.91 3.22
C ALA A 60 4.37 0.78 3.44
N ALA A 61 3.08 1.09 3.44
CA ALA A 61 2.00 0.11 3.46
C ALA A 61 0.75 0.67 2.76
N PHE A 62 0.09 -0.17 1.95
CA PHE A 62 -1.18 0.20 1.30
C PHE A 62 -2.25 -0.82 1.68
N GLY A 63 -3.15 -0.42 2.56
CA GLY A 63 -4.35 -1.17 2.93
C GLY A 63 -5.53 -0.21 3.09
N ILE A 64 -6.74 -0.74 2.97
CA ILE A 64 -7.97 0.05 3.17
C ILE A 64 -8.87 -0.76 4.09
N GLY A 65 -8.91 -0.44 5.37
CA GLY A 65 -9.77 -1.13 6.34
C GLY A 65 -11.26 -0.99 6.01
N GLY A 66 -12.09 -1.91 6.55
CA GLY A 66 -13.54 -1.80 6.45
C GLY A 66 -14.05 -0.49 7.08
N GLY A 67 -14.91 0.23 6.36
CA GLY A 67 -15.39 1.56 6.77
C GLY A 67 -14.46 2.73 6.39
N TYR A 68 -13.32 2.45 5.77
CA TYR A 68 -12.41 3.46 5.20
C TYR A 68 -12.54 3.53 3.68
N ALA A 69 -12.13 4.67 3.11
CA ALA A 69 -12.12 4.90 1.67
C ALA A 69 -10.83 5.56 1.21
N VAL A 70 -10.36 5.16 0.03
CA VAL A 70 -9.34 5.89 -0.74
C VAL A 70 -9.97 6.37 -2.03
N GLU A 71 -9.85 7.66 -2.31
CA GLU A 71 -10.38 8.30 -3.51
C GLU A 71 -9.24 8.95 -4.31
N PHE A 72 -9.08 8.52 -5.55
CA PHE A 72 -8.16 9.15 -6.50
C PHE A 72 -8.92 10.16 -7.36
N ILE A 73 -8.61 11.44 -7.18
CA ILE A 73 -9.03 12.52 -8.07
C ILE A 73 -8.02 12.58 -9.22
N GLN A 74 -8.37 12.01 -10.37
CA GLN A 74 -7.53 11.93 -11.55
C GLN A 74 -8.36 12.10 -12.85
N GLY A 75 -7.69 12.23 -14.00
CA GLY A 75 -8.37 12.17 -15.29
C GLY A 75 -8.73 10.74 -15.70
N ASP A 76 -9.78 10.55 -16.49
CA ASP A 76 -10.28 9.22 -16.90
C ASP A 76 -9.23 8.36 -17.64
N ALA A 77 -8.33 9.00 -18.39
CA ALA A 77 -7.24 8.34 -19.12
C ALA A 77 -5.92 8.30 -18.34
N TRP A 78 -5.90 8.81 -17.10
CA TRP A 78 -4.69 8.89 -16.30
C TRP A 78 -4.42 7.56 -15.60
N ARG A 79 -3.16 7.39 -15.18
CA ARG A 79 -2.66 6.17 -14.55
C ARG A 79 -1.91 6.54 -13.29
N VAL A 80 -2.16 5.79 -12.21
CA VAL A 80 -1.40 5.90 -10.96
C VAL A 80 -0.85 4.54 -10.56
N LEU A 81 0.46 4.49 -10.30
CA LEU A 81 1.15 3.34 -9.73
C LEU A 81 1.28 3.52 -8.22
N ASN A 82 0.57 2.69 -7.47
CA ASN A 82 0.76 2.52 -6.04
C ASN A 82 1.68 1.33 -5.83
N ARG A 83 2.94 1.59 -5.48
CA ARG A 83 3.94 0.55 -5.25
C ARG A 83 4.21 0.42 -3.76
N VAL A 84 4.08 -0.79 -3.24
CA VAL A 84 4.33 -1.09 -1.82
C VAL A 84 5.69 -1.75 -1.67
N SER A 85 6.52 -1.20 -0.80
CA SER A 85 7.86 -1.73 -0.47
C SER A 85 7.92 -2.41 0.90
N GLY A 86 6.86 -2.28 1.71
CA GLY A 86 6.73 -2.93 3.00
C GLY A 86 6.60 -4.45 2.93
N ALA A 87 6.75 -5.11 4.07
CA ALA A 87 6.72 -6.57 4.18
C ALA A 87 5.29 -7.15 4.20
N ASP A 88 4.29 -6.33 4.46
CA ASP A 88 2.91 -6.78 4.63
C ASP A 88 2.13 -6.72 3.31
N ALA A 89 1.26 -7.71 3.11
CA ALA A 89 0.34 -7.75 1.99
C ALA A 89 -0.62 -6.54 2.00
N SER A 90 -1.09 -6.14 0.83
CA SER A 90 -2.13 -5.13 0.70
C SER A 90 -3.50 -5.76 0.95
N GLU A 91 -4.10 -5.46 2.10
CA GLU A 91 -5.49 -5.85 2.39
C GLU A 91 -6.46 -4.70 2.10
N ILE A 92 -7.37 -4.92 1.15
CA ILE A 92 -8.42 -4.00 0.74
C ILE A 92 -9.73 -4.57 1.24
N ALA A 93 -10.26 -4.00 2.32
CA ALA A 93 -11.55 -4.33 2.91
C ALA A 93 -12.58 -3.20 2.82
N GLY A 94 -12.13 -1.97 2.56
CA GLY A 94 -12.96 -0.79 2.37
C GLY A 94 -13.20 -0.43 0.91
N VAL A 95 -13.30 0.88 0.64
CA VAL A 95 -13.67 1.41 -0.67
C VAL A 95 -12.46 2.00 -1.38
N LEU A 96 -12.30 1.68 -2.66
CA LEU A 96 -11.32 2.30 -3.56
C LEU A 96 -12.06 2.90 -4.76
N ASN A 97 -12.00 4.22 -4.91
CA ASN A 97 -12.64 4.92 -6.02
C ASN A 97 -11.61 5.67 -6.87
N ALA A 98 -11.78 5.61 -8.18
CA ALA A 98 -10.97 6.33 -9.14
C ALA A 98 -11.68 6.49 -10.48
N SER A 99 -11.50 7.59 -11.19
CA SER A 99 -11.95 7.72 -12.59
C SER A 99 -10.99 7.01 -13.57
N GLY A 100 -9.68 7.14 -13.33
CA GLY A 100 -8.61 6.58 -14.16
C GLY A 100 -8.17 5.17 -13.77
N THR A 101 -7.00 4.78 -14.24
CA THR A 101 -6.43 3.44 -14.03
C THR A 101 -5.57 3.40 -12.77
N VAL A 102 -5.84 2.44 -11.90
CA VAL A 102 -5.08 2.20 -10.67
C VAL A 102 -4.24 0.94 -10.83
N TYR A 103 -2.93 1.08 -10.60
CA TYR A 103 -2.01 -0.03 -10.42
C TYR A 103 -1.72 -0.15 -8.93
N LEU A 104 -1.91 -1.34 -8.35
CA LEU A 104 -1.54 -1.69 -6.98
C LEU A 104 -0.55 -2.85 -7.04
N VAL A 105 0.73 -2.54 -6.83
CA VAL A 105 1.84 -3.49 -6.94
C VAL A 105 2.43 -3.72 -5.56
N ASN A 106 2.29 -4.93 -5.04
CA ASN A 106 2.83 -5.32 -3.74
C ASN A 106 3.38 -6.76 -3.81
N PRO A 107 4.70 -6.97 -3.84
CA PRO A 107 5.31 -8.30 -3.84
C PRO A 107 4.87 -9.21 -2.68
N ALA A 108 4.45 -8.65 -1.54
CA ALA A 108 3.94 -9.42 -0.41
C ALA A 108 2.49 -9.92 -0.60
N GLY A 109 1.84 -9.58 -1.71
CA GLY A 109 0.50 -10.02 -2.07
C GLY A 109 -0.55 -8.90 -2.00
N VAL A 110 -1.69 -9.15 -2.65
CA VAL A 110 -2.84 -8.24 -2.66
C VAL A 110 -4.12 -9.05 -2.40
N VAL A 111 -4.91 -8.63 -1.42
CA VAL A 111 -6.16 -9.29 -1.03
C VAL A 111 -7.29 -8.26 -1.02
N PHE A 112 -8.28 -8.44 -1.89
CA PHE A 112 -9.56 -7.76 -1.80
C PHE A 112 -10.52 -8.66 -1.02
N THR A 113 -10.89 -8.25 0.20
CA THR A 113 -11.75 -9.05 1.07
C THR A 113 -13.21 -9.01 0.61
N GLY A 114 -14.07 -9.82 1.23
CA GLY A 114 -15.50 -9.87 0.88
C GLY A 114 -16.26 -8.55 1.04
N SER A 115 -15.75 -7.59 1.83
CA SER A 115 -16.34 -6.26 1.98
C SER A 115 -15.77 -5.21 1.02
N ALA A 116 -14.74 -5.56 0.24
CA ALA A 116 -14.08 -4.62 -0.66
C ALA A 116 -15.02 -4.14 -1.76
N VAL A 117 -15.01 -2.83 -2.00
CA VAL A 117 -15.70 -2.20 -3.13
C VAL A 117 -14.70 -1.35 -3.90
N VAL A 118 -14.37 -1.78 -5.12
CA VAL A 118 -13.43 -1.09 -5.99
C VAL A 118 -14.18 -0.59 -7.22
N ASN A 119 -14.20 0.72 -7.45
CA ASN A 119 -14.77 1.36 -8.63
C ASN A 119 -13.69 2.22 -9.29
N VAL A 120 -13.12 1.73 -10.39
CA VAL A 120 -11.99 2.39 -11.05
C VAL A 120 -12.17 2.37 -12.57
N GLY A 121 -11.48 3.23 -13.31
CA GLY A 121 -11.46 3.18 -14.78
C GLY A 121 -10.83 1.89 -15.31
N GLY A 122 -9.73 1.48 -14.67
CA GLY A 122 -9.03 0.22 -14.89
C GLY A 122 -8.27 -0.22 -13.63
N LEU A 123 -8.07 -1.53 -13.45
CA LEU A 123 -7.34 -2.07 -12.31
C LEU A 123 -6.24 -3.04 -12.76
N TYR A 124 -5.03 -2.80 -12.27
CA TYR A 124 -3.94 -3.77 -12.27
C TYR A 124 -3.53 -4.02 -10.83
N ALA A 125 -3.82 -5.19 -10.29
CA ALA A 125 -3.33 -5.64 -8.99
C ALA A 125 -2.30 -6.72 -9.21
N ALA A 126 -1.11 -6.59 -8.64
CA ALA A 126 -0.01 -7.51 -8.90
C ALA A 126 0.78 -7.86 -7.63
N ALA A 127 0.96 -9.16 -7.41
CA ALA A 127 1.89 -9.70 -6.42
C ALA A 127 3.30 -9.88 -7.01
N ALA A 128 3.80 -8.80 -7.63
CA ALA A 128 4.97 -8.79 -8.50
C ALA A 128 5.68 -7.42 -8.41
N SER A 129 6.62 -7.17 -9.34
CA SER A 129 7.31 -5.89 -9.51
C SER A 129 7.00 -5.25 -10.86
N LEU A 130 6.86 -3.93 -10.89
CA LEU A 130 6.80 -3.10 -12.10
C LEU A 130 7.80 -1.95 -11.95
N THR A 131 8.63 -1.74 -12.97
CA THR A 131 9.68 -0.70 -12.94
C THR A 131 9.10 0.67 -13.30
N ASP A 132 9.77 1.73 -12.84
CA ASP A 132 9.40 3.11 -13.20
C ASP A 132 9.45 3.32 -14.72
N ASP A 133 10.50 2.82 -15.37
CA ASP A 133 10.69 2.94 -16.82
C ASP A 133 9.58 2.25 -17.60
N ASP A 134 9.18 1.05 -17.19
CA ASP A 134 8.08 0.32 -17.84
C ASP A 134 6.75 1.04 -17.63
N PHE A 135 6.45 1.50 -16.41
CA PHE A 135 5.24 2.28 -16.14
C PHE A 135 5.20 3.59 -16.95
N ALA A 136 6.30 4.34 -16.97
CA ALA A 136 6.43 5.58 -17.72
C ALA A 136 6.27 5.36 -19.23
N ALA A 137 6.83 4.28 -19.76
CA ALA A 137 6.68 3.87 -21.16
C ALA A 137 5.31 3.27 -21.49
N GLY A 138 4.46 3.02 -20.49
CA GLY A 138 3.18 2.34 -20.66
C GLY A 138 3.29 0.88 -21.04
N ILE A 139 4.34 0.22 -20.55
CA ILE A 139 4.62 -1.19 -20.75
C ILE A 139 4.23 -1.94 -19.49
N ASP A 140 3.24 -2.82 -19.59
CA ASP A 140 2.73 -3.61 -18.46
C ASP A 140 3.57 -4.88 -18.22
N ARG A 141 4.88 -4.72 -18.02
CA ARG A 141 5.82 -5.82 -17.78
C ARG A 141 6.00 -6.08 -16.28
N PHE A 142 5.11 -6.90 -15.73
CA PHE A 142 5.23 -7.40 -14.37
C PHE A 142 6.28 -8.51 -14.30
N THR A 143 7.18 -8.43 -13.33
CA THR A 143 8.30 -9.36 -13.14
C THR A 143 8.37 -9.82 -11.70
N ASN A 144 9.09 -10.93 -11.44
CA ASN A 144 9.29 -11.47 -10.09
C ASN A 144 7.98 -11.68 -9.31
N PRO A 145 7.02 -12.47 -9.82
CA PRO A 145 5.84 -12.82 -9.04
C PRO A 145 6.26 -13.61 -7.80
N THR A 146 5.88 -13.13 -6.61
CA THR A 146 6.32 -13.66 -5.31
C THR A 146 5.20 -14.16 -4.43
N ASP A 147 3.97 -13.68 -4.66
CA ASP A 147 2.79 -14.11 -3.92
C ASP A 147 1.55 -14.13 -4.84
N LYS A 148 0.35 -13.95 -4.28
CA LYS A 148 -0.92 -14.04 -4.99
C LYS A 148 -1.71 -12.75 -4.89
N VAL A 149 -2.56 -12.58 -5.89
CA VAL A 149 -3.67 -11.63 -5.86
C VAL A 149 -4.96 -12.43 -5.67
N VAL A 150 -5.71 -12.10 -4.61
CA VAL A 150 -6.97 -12.77 -4.27
C VAL A 150 -8.08 -11.74 -4.24
N ASN A 151 -9.14 -11.97 -5.01
CA ASN A 151 -10.35 -11.16 -4.94
C ASN A 151 -11.53 -11.97 -4.38
N GLN A 152 -12.14 -11.44 -3.32
CA GLN A 152 -13.38 -11.93 -2.71
C GLN A 152 -14.47 -10.84 -2.69
N GLY A 153 -14.14 -9.61 -3.09
CA GLY A 153 -15.04 -8.46 -3.09
C GLY A 153 -15.57 -8.10 -4.47
N SER A 154 -16.08 -6.88 -4.59
CA SER A 154 -16.64 -6.34 -5.83
C SER A 154 -15.64 -5.40 -6.51
N ILE A 155 -15.33 -5.66 -7.78
CA ILE A 155 -14.48 -4.81 -8.62
C ILE A 155 -15.28 -4.41 -9.86
N THR A 156 -15.48 -3.12 -10.05
CA THR A 156 -16.09 -2.51 -11.23
C THR A 156 -15.03 -1.69 -11.96
N ALA A 157 -14.66 -2.12 -13.16
CA ALA A 157 -13.72 -1.41 -14.03
C ALA A 157 -13.89 -1.81 -15.50
N SER A 158 -13.36 -1.00 -16.43
CA SER A 158 -13.36 -1.34 -17.86
C SER A 158 -12.41 -2.50 -18.18
N ALA A 159 -11.34 -2.64 -17.39
CA ALA A 159 -10.39 -3.74 -17.45
C ALA A 159 -9.89 -4.09 -16.04
N VAL A 160 -9.72 -5.38 -15.77
CA VAL A 160 -9.20 -5.90 -14.49
C VAL A 160 -8.13 -6.95 -14.77
N HIS A 161 -6.93 -6.72 -14.26
CA HIS A 161 -5.79 -7.63 -14.33
C HIS A 161 -5.35 -7.97 -12.91
N LEU A 162 -5.43 -9.26 -12.55
CA LEU A 162 -4.92 -9.80 -11.28
C LEU A 162 -3.72 -10.69 -11.61
N ILE A 163 -2.52 -10.29 -11.18
CA ILE A 163 -1.23 -10.81 -11.65
C ILE A 163 -0.44 -11.45 -10.52
#